data_AF-A0A1X1NLT5-F1
#
_entry.id   AF-A0A1X1NLT5-F1
#
_cell.length_a   1.000
_cell.length_b   1.000
_cell.length_c   1.000
_cell.angle_alpha   90.00
_cell.angle_beta   90.00
_cell.angle_gamma   90.00
#
_symmetry.space_group_name_H-M   'P 1'
#
loop_
_entity.id
_entity.type
_entity.pdbx_description
1 polymer ?
#
loop_
_entity_poly.entity_id
_entity_poly.type
_entity_poly.pdbx_seq_one_letter_code
_entity_poly.pdbx_strand_id
1 'polypeptide(L)'
;MTPAAHDQVAILAQQREELEAERLRIDKAYSLAVLDHISAKIRAACPEAVYVTFAYYNSRTLDLHGVLGAQPSPLGTCPQPWDNRGGDEDEHPLDYIADQIESDVQTALAPYSSPAWASVHRNSAADGNSWLLELPPADRAARVAELVHEHHPEATALIVDGRAAGRVIEILEGVADDGTPVRTPRPRWSSTCDTALTRLLGQLLALPVLADRHLMPLPGDYVHPYGVSTSDQVRLMPLPPTA
;
A
#
# COMPACT_ATOMS: atom_id res chain seq x y z
N MET A 1 49.71 -1.42 -2.31
CA MET A 1 48.44 -1.50 -1.56
C MET A 1 48.40 -2.85 -0.86
N THR A 2 48.26 -2.87 0.46
CA THR A 2 48.28 -4.09 1.28
C THR A 2 46.90 -4.78 1.30
N PRO A 3 46.84 -6.11 1.43
CA PRO A 3 45.57 -6.87 1.45
C PRO A 3 44.59 -6.37 2.53
N ALA A 4 45.08 -6.02 3.72
CA ALA A 4 44.26 -5.49 4.81
C ALA A 4 43.51 -4.18 4.48
N ALA A 5 44.04 -3.36 3.56
CA ALA A 5 43.36 -2.14 3.13
C ALA A 5 42.23 -2.42 2.12
N HIS A 6 42.31 -3.52 1.34
CA HIS A 6 41.22 -3.94 0.46
C HIS A 6 40.04 -4.49 1.28
N ASP A 7 40.33 -5.25 2.33
CA ASP A 7 39.30 -5.79 3.23
C ASP A 7 38.56 -4.64 3.95
N GLN A 8 39.29 -3.60 4.40
CA GLN A 8 38.67 -2.45 5.04
C GLN A 8 37.77 -1.64 4.08
N VAL A 9 38.18 -1.46 2.83
CA VAL A 9 37.36 -0.75 1.82
C VAL A 9 36.11 -1.56 1.47
N ALA A 10 36.21 -2.88 1.35
CA ALA A 10 35.07 -3.75 1.11
C ALA A 10 34.04 -3.71 2.26
N ILE A 11 34.53 -3.75 3.52
CA ILE A 11 33.67 -3.63 4.70
C ILE A 11 32.95 -2.28 4.72
N LEU A 12 33.65 -1.17 4.46
CA LEU A 12 33.04 0.16 4.44
C LEU A 12 32.03 0.32 3.29
N ALA A 13 32.29 -0.28 2.13
CA ALA A 13 31.35 -0.29 1.01
C ALA A 13 30.07 -1.05 1.38
N GLN A 14 30.19 -2.24 1.97
CA GLN A 14 29.06 -3.01 2.46
C GLN A 14 28.24 -2.24 3.52
N GLN A 15 28.91 -1.64 4.50
CA GLN A 15 28.24 -0.83 5.53
C GLN A 15 27.50 0.37 4.92
N ARG A 16 28.06 1.01 3.89
CA ARG A 16 27.41 2.11 3.19
C ARG A 16 26.13 1.63 2.50
N GLU A 17 26.17 0.49 1.82
CA GLU A 17 25.00 -0.11 1.17
C GLU A 17 23.92 -0.51 2.17
N GLU A 18 24.31 -1.10 3.31
CA GLU A 18 23.39 -1.45 4.41
C GLU A 18 22.70 -0.19 4.99
N LEU A 19 23.47 0.87 5.25
CA LEU A 19 22.93 2.14 5.76
C LEU A 19 22.03 2.85 4.74
N GLU A 20 22.39 2.83 3.45
CA GLU A 20 21.55 3.38 2.38
C GLU A 20 20.24 2.62 2.26
N ALA A 21 20.27 1.29 2.36
CA ALA A 21 19.08 0.43 2.34
C ALA A 21 18.19 0.67 3.58
N GLU A 22 18.79 0.83 4.77
CA GLU A 22 18.07 1.17 6.00
C GLU A 22 17.39 2.54 5.89
N ARG A 23 18.14 3.56 5.45
CA ARG A 23 17.59 4.91 5.24
C ARG A 23 16.40 4.86 4.29
N LEU A 24 16.54 4.17 3.16
CA LEU A 24 15.44 4.02 2.19
C LEU A 24 14.23 3.31 2.79
N ARG A 25 14.42 2.31 3.65
CA ARG A 25 13.33 1.62 4.34
C ARG A 25 12.61 2.56 5.29
N ILE A 26 13.36 3.33 6.09
CA ILE A 26 12.81 4.32 7.01
C ILE A 26 12.03 5.40 6.25
N ASP A 27 12.58 5.93 5.16
CA ASP A 27 11.93 6.97 4.35
C ASP A 27 10.60 6.48 3.77
N LYS A 28 10.54 5.22 3.31
CA LYS A 28 9.30 4.59 2.81
C LYS A 28 8.26 4.41 3.92
N ALA A 29 8.68 3.92 5.09
CA ALA A 29 7.81 3.73 6.23
C ALA A 29 7.27 5.07 6.75
N TYR A 30 8.12 6.09 6.85
CA TYR A 30 7.74 7.45 7.25
C TYR A 30 6.71 8.05 6.29
N SER A 31 6.96 7.95 4.97
CA SER A 31 6.04 8.46 3.95
C SER A 31 4.64 7.85 4.07
N LEU A 32 4.55 6.54 4.34
CA LEU A 32 3.26 5.87 4.56
C LEU A 32 2.64 6.21 5.90
N ALA A 33 3.41 6.35 6.97
CA ALA A 33 2.90 6.73 8.28
C ALA A 33 2.29 8.14 8.26
N VAL A 34 2.92 9.09 7.55
CA VAL A 34 2.36 10.42 7.31
C VAL A 34 1.05 10.32 6.53
N LEU A 35 1.01 9.51 5.48
CA LEU A 35 -0.21 9.28 4.71
C LEU A 35 -1.33 8.66 5.56
N ASP A 36 -1.02 7.68 6.42
CA ASP A 36 -1.99 7.06 7.33
C ASP A 36 -2.54 8.08 8.34
N HIS A 37 -1.66 8.91 8.88
CA HIS A 37 -2.03 9.96 9.82
C HIS A 37 -3.02 10.95 9.18
N ILE A 38 -2.69 11.51 8.02
CA ILE A 38 -3.55 12.48 7.37
C ILE A 38 -4.85 11.84 6.86
N SER A 39 -4.81 10.58 6.39
CA SER A 39 -6.00 9.83 6.00
C SER A 39 -6.97 9.64 7.17
N ALA A 40 -6.45 9.35 8.36
CA ALA A 40 -7.28 9.24 9.57
C ALA A 40 -7.92 10.57 9.95
N LYS A 41 -7.19 11.69 9.85
CA LYS A 41 -7.74 13.03 10.11
C LYS A 41 -8.80 13.42 9.09
N ILE A 42 -8.57 13.13 7.80
CA ILE A 42 -9.56 13.36 6.74
C ILE A 42 -10.83 12.56 7.03
N ARG A 43 -10.71 11.26 7.32
CA ARG A 43 -11.89 10.41 7.58
C ARG A 43 -12.61 10.69 8.89
N ALA A 44 -11.94 11.33 9.86
CA ALA A 44 -12.61 11.83 11.05
C ALA A 44 -13.59 12.98 10.76
N ALA A 45 -13.32 13.77 9.71
CA ALA A 45 -14.20 14.84 9.25
C ALA A 45 -15.16 14.38 8.13
N CYS A 46 -14.68 13.55 7.19
CA CYS A 46 -15.43 13.00 6.06
C CYS A 46 -15.30 11.46 6.03
N PRO A 47 -16.15 10.71 6.75
CA PRO A 47 -16.04 9.25 6.83
C PRO A 47 -16.08 8.53 5.47
N GLU A 48 -16.76 9.10 4.49
CA GLU A 48 -16.89 8.61 3.11
C GLU A 48 -15.69 8.92 2.21
N ALA A 49 -14.66 9.61 2.70
CA ALA A 49 -13.49 10.00 1.93
C ALA A 49 -12.68 8.79 1.42
N VAL A 50 -12.45 8.77 0.11
CA VAL A 50 -11.67 7.75 -0.59
C VAL A 50 -10.45 8.33 -1.29
N TYR A 51 -10.56 9.53 -1.86
CA TYR A 51 -9.47 10.15 -2.62
C TYR A 51 -9.16 11.56 -2.13
N VAL A 52 -7.89 11.94 -2.22
CA VAL A 52 -7.46 13.34 -2.28
C VAL A 52 -7.22 13.71 -3.74
N THR A 53 -7.81 14.81 -4.18
CA THR A 53 -7.63 15.34 -5.54
C THR A 53 -6.68 16.54 -5.51
N PHE A 54 -5.72 16.56 -6.44
CA PHE A 54 -4.66 17.57 -6.46
C PHE A 54 -4.08 17.75 -7.87
N ALA A 55 -3.45 18.90 -8.11
CA ALA A 55 -2.53 19.09 -9.21
C ALA A 55 -1.09 18.82 -8.75
N TYR A 56 -0.30 18.20 -9.61
CA TYR A 56 1.11 17.92 -9.34
C TYR A 56 1.98 18.52 -10.44
N TYR A 57 2.83 19.47 -10.07
CA TYR A 57 3.65 20.19 -11.02
C TYR A 57 5.09 19.68 -11.04
N ASN A 58 5.82 19.95 -12.13
CA ASN A 58 7.22 19.54 -12.29
C ASN A 58 8.15 20.08 -11.18
N SER A 59 7.74 21.14 -10.46
CA SER A 59 8.41 21.67 -9.28
C SER A 59 8.26 20.82 -8.01
N ARG A 60 7.54 19.68 -8.08
CA ARG A 60 7.08 18.89 -6.93
C ARG A 60 6.21 19.67 -5.96
N THR A 61 5.59 20.75 -6.45
CA THR A 61 4.54 21.46 -5.74
C THR A 61 3.25 20.72 -5.98
N LEU A 62 2.55 20.43 -4.88
CA LEU A 62 1.20 19.91 -4.88
C LEU A 62 0.25 21.09 -4.70
N ASP A 63 -0.83 21.16 -5.47
CA ASP A 63 -1.91 22.12 -5.27
C ASP A 63 -3.18 21.32 -4.96
N LEU A 64 -3.66 21.43 -3.72
CA LEU A 64 -4.76 20.64 -3.20
C LEU A 64 -6.09 21.13 -3.75
N HIS A 65 -6.82 20.25 -4.44
CA HIS A 65 -8.15 20.58 -4.96
C HIS A 65 -9.27 20.24 -3.96
N GLY A 66 -9.12 19.17 -3.17
CA GLY A 66 -10.16 18.72 -2.25
C GLY A 66 -10.12 17.22 -1.95
N VAL A 67 -11.24 16.70 -1.43
CA VAL A 67 -11.43 15.28 -1.08
C VAL A 67 -12.66 14.75 -1.81
N LEU A 68 -12.55 13.52 -2.33
CA LEU A 68 -13.61 12.81 -3.04
C LEU A 68 -13.99 11.51 -2.32
N GLY A 69 -15.27 11.15 -2.38
CA GLY A 69 -15.77 9.86 -1.92
C GLY A 69 -15.71 8.76 -2.98
N ALA A 70 -16.21 7.58 -2.63
CA ALA A 70 -16.28 6.44 -3.54
C ALA A 70 -17.21 6.72 -4.73
N GLN A 71 -16.87 6.22 -5.91
CA GLN A 71 -17.74 6.29 -7.07
C GLN A 71 -19.02 5.45 -6.81
N PRO A 72 -20.23 6.03 -6.85
CA PRO A 72 -21.46 5.33 -6.47
C PRO A 72 -21.95 4.36 -7.54
N SER A 73 -21.54 4.56 -8.79
CA SER A 73 -21.82 3.66 -9.91
C SER A 73 -20.76 3.84 -11.00
N PRO A 74 -20.56 2.88 -11.92
CA PRO A 74 -19.54 2.98 -12.97
C PRO A 74 -19.68 4.21 -13.89
N LEU A 75 -20.88 4.79 -13.97
CA LEU A 75 -21.19 5.98 -14.78
C LEU A 75 -21.34 7.26 -13.95
N GLY A 76 -21.33 7.17 -12.62
CA GLY A 76 -21.46 8.31 -11.72
C GLY A 76 -20.14 9.01 -11.49
N THR A 77 -20.15 10.30 -11.16
CA THR A 77 -18.96 11.01 -10.68
C THR A 77 -18.70 10.68 -9.21
N CYS A 78 -17.45 10.79 -8.78
CA CYS A 78 -17.15 10.70 -7.35
C CYS A 78 -17.78 11.90 -6.63
N PRO A 79 -18.55 11.69 -5.55
CA PRO A 79 -19.05 12.80 -4.74
C PRO A 79 -17.86 13.57 -4.16
N GLN A 80 -17.98 14.89 -4.08
CA GLN A 80 -16.95 15.77 -3.54
C GLN A 80 -17.43 16.31 -2.19
N PRO A 81 -17.17 15.60 -1.08
CA PRO A 81 -17.56 16.07 0.25
C PRO A 81 -16.82 17.34 0.68
N TRP A 82 -15.66 17.64 0.06
CA TRP A 82 -14.92 18.87 0.37
C TRP A 82 -14.20 19.41 -0.86
N ASP A 83 -14.40 20.70 -1.13
CA ASP A 83 -13.72 21.47 -2.17
C ASP A 83 -12.84 22.56 -1.55
N ASN A 84 -11.53 22.42 -1.70
CA ASN A 84 -10.54 23.37 -1.18
C ASN A 84 -10.47 24.66 -2.01
N ARG A 85 -10.99 24.65 -3.25
CA ARG A 85 -10.93 25.80 -4.18
C ARG A 85 -12.14 26.71 -4.10
N GLY A 86 -13.13 26.36 -3.29
CA GLY A 86 -14.27 27.19 -2.94
C GLY A 86 -15.60 26.56 -3.36
N GLY A 87 -16.52 26.45 -2.40
CA GLY A 87 -17.87 25.97 -2.66
C GLY A 87 -18.63 25.50 -1.42
N ASP A 88 -18.70 26.34 -0.37
CA ASP A 88 -19.89 26.53 0.47
C ASP A 88 -19.60 27.67 1.47
N GLU A 89 -20.62 28.42 1.88
CA GLU A 89 -20.49 29.51 2.87
C GLU A 89 -20.27 28.99 4.30
N ASP A 90 -20.44 27.68 4.51
CA ASP A 90 -20.28 26.99 5.78
C ASP A 90 -18.85 26.44 5.92
N GLU A 91 -18.18 26.82 7.01
CA GLU A 91 -16.82 26.40 7.34
C GLU A 91 -16.75 24.89 7.56
N HIS A 92 -16.04 24.19 6.67
CA HIS A 92 -15.90 22.74 6.71
C HIS A 92 -14.72 22.36 7.63
N PRO A 93 -14.81 21.29 8.46
CA PRO A 93 -13.73 20.93 9.38
C PRO A 93 -12.36 20.69 8.73
N LEU A 94 -12.34 20.34 7.44
CA LEU A 94 -11.11 20.16 6.67
C LEU A 94 -10.42 21.48 6.31
N ASP A 95 -11.13 22.61 6.32
CA ASP A 95 -10.55 23.93 6.02
C ASP A 95 -9.44 24.27 7.02
N TYR A 96 -9.62 23.92 8.29
CA TYR A 96 -8.63 24.12 9.35
C TYR A 96 -7.37 23.27 9.22
N ILE A 97 -7.39 22.23 8.39
CA ILE A 97 -6.26 21.34 8.17
C ILE A 97 -5.84 21.26 6.70
N ALA A 98 -6.34 22.14 5.82
CA ALA A 98 -6.04 22.13 4.39
C ALA A 98 -4.53 22.19 4.12
N ASP A 99 -3.83 23.15 4.74
CA ASP A 99 -2.37 23.28 4.66
C ASP A 99 -1.65 22.01 5.14
N GLN A 100 -2.18 21.36 6.17
CA GLN A 100 -1.62 20.11 6.65
C GLN A 100 -1.87 18.98 5.66
N ILE A 101 -3.05 18.89 5.04
CA ILE A 101 -3.35 17.89 4.01
C ILE A 101 -2.37 18.04 2.85
N GLU A 102 -2.20 19.26 2.36
CA GLU A 102 -1.25 19.55 1.27
C GLU A 102 0.18 19.14 1.66
N SER A 103 0.65 19.58 2.83
CA SER A 103 2.00 19.29 3.31
C SER A 103 2.26 17.81 3.57
N ASP A 104 1.32 17.10 4.18
CA ASP A 104 1.46 15.67 4.51
C ASP A 104 1.36 14.81 3.24
N VAL A 105 0.50 15.15 2.29
CA VAL A 105 0.45 14.46 0.98
C VAL A 105 1.74 14.72 0.19
N GLN A 106 2.23 15.97 0.17
CA GLN A 106 3.50 16.28 -0.48
C GLN A 106 4.66 15.52 0.18
N THR A 107 4.68 15.42 1.50
CA THR A 107 5.68 14.64 2.26
C THR A 107 5.60 13.16 1.91
N ALA A 108 4.39 12.59 1.88
CA ALA A 108 4.17 11.18 1.54
C ALA A 108 4.61 10.86 0.09
N LEU A 109 4.53 11.82 -0.83
CA LEU A 109 4.91 11.63 -2.24
C LEU A 109 6.32 12.13 -2.58
N ALA A 110 7.01 12.81 -1.66
CA ALA A 110 8.30 13.45 -1.93
C ALA A 110 9.38 12.46 -2.41
N PRO A 111 9.55 11.26 -1.82
CA PRO A 111 10.42 10.23 -2.39
C PRO A 111 9.74 9.57 -3.59
N TYR A 112 10.40 9.50 -4.75
CA TYR A 112 9.90 8.73 -5.89
C TYR A 112 9.73 7.23 -5.59
N SER A 113 10.50 6.74 -4.61
CA SER A 113 10.41 5.38 -4.12
C SER A 113 9.31 5.18 -3.07
N SER A 114 8.51 6.21 -2.76
CA SER A 114 7.43 6.11 -1.79
C SER A 114 6.37 5.12 -2.28
N PRO A 115 5.93 4.16 -1.45
CA PRO A 115 4.85 3.24 -1.83
C PRO A 115 3.49 3.94 -1.99
N ALA A 116 3.34 5.19 -1.53
CA ALA A 116 2.15 5.99 -1.75
C ALA A 116 1.90 6.27 -3.24
N TRP A 117 2.96 6.35 -4.07
CA TRP A 117 2.82 6.53 -5.52
C TRP A 117 2.00 5.43 -6.20
N ALA A 118 1.98 4.21 -5.65
CA ALA A 118 1.16 3.13 -6.18
C ALA A 118 -0.36 3.38 -6.01
N SER A 119 -0.76 4.30 -5.13
CA SER A 119 -2.15 4.75 -4.98
C SER A 119 -2.50 5.97 -5.84
N VAL A 120 -1.54 6.55 -6.54
CA VAL A 120 -1.74 7.75 -7.35
C VAL A 120 -2.13 7.36 -8.77
N HIS A 121 -3.20 7.96 -9.28
CA HIS A 121 -3.62 7.80 -10.67
C HIS A 121 -4.19 9.10 -11.22
N ARG A 122 -4.22 9.21 -12.55
CA ARG A 122 -4.75 10.40 -13.21
C ARG A 122 -6.27 10.47 -13.00
N ASN A 123 -6.78 11.65 -12.66
CA ASN A 123 -8.22 11.89 -12.62
C ASN A 123 -8.74 12.02 -14.06
N SER A 124 -9.37 10.97 -14.60
CA SER A 124 -9.93 10.98 -15.95
C SER A 124 -11.25 11.76 -16.07
N ALA A 125 -11.90 12.06 -14.93
CA ALA A 125 -13.16 12.79 -14.90
C ALA A 125 -12.98 14.31 -14.82
N ALA A 126 -11.74 14.80 -14.62
CA ALA A 126 -11.41 16.22 -14.56
C ALA A 126 -10.49 16.60 -15.72
N ASP A 127 -10.76 17.75 -16.34
CA ASP A 127 -9.87 18.32 -17.34
C ASP A 127 -8.58 18.85 -16.70
N GLY A 128 -7.47 18.80 -17.45
CA GLY A 128 -6.20 19.40 -17.05
C GLY A 128 -5.30 18.50 -16.19
N ASN A 129 -4.49 19.15 -15.33
CA ASN A 129 -3.51 18.49 -14.48
C ASN A 129 -4.15 18.08 -13.14
N SER A 130 -4.89 16.98 -13.15
CA SER A 130 -5.62 16.48 -11.98
C SER A 130 -5.27 15.02 -11.69
N TRP A 131 -4.92 14.77 -10.45
CA TRP A 131 -4.48 13.47 -9.92
C TRP A 131 -5.32 13.10 -8.70
N LEU A 132 -5.50 11.80 -8.52
CA LEU A 132 -6.17 11.22 -7.37
C LEU A 132 -5.15 10.39 -6.59
N LEU A 133 -5.06 10.65 -5.29
CA LEU A 133 -4.40 9.77 -4.34
C LEU A 133 -5.47 9.02 -3.56
N GLU A 134 -5.54 7.71 -3.73
CA GLU A 134 -6.43 6.88 -2.90
C GLU A 134 -5.90 6.79 -1.47
N LEU A 135 -6.75 7.18 -0.52
CA LEU A 135 -6.47 7.11 0.90
C LEU A 135 -6.36 5.64 1.32
N PRO A 136 -5.27 5.21 1.97
CA PRO A 136 -5.13 3.84 2.46
C PRO A 136 -6.31 3.45 3.36
N PRO A 137 -6.83 2.21 3.27
CA PRO A 137 -7.88 1.75 4.17
C PRO A 137 -7.39 1.75 5.63
N ALA A 138 -8.31 1.94 6.57
CA ALA A 138 -7.99 1.94 8.01
C ALA A 138 -7.35 0.62 8.45
N ASP A 139 -7.80 -0.49 7.86
CA ASP A 139 -7.20 -1.81 8.02
C ASP A 139 -6.88 -2.40 6.62
N ARG A 140 -5.61 -2.32 6.24
CA ARG A 140 -5.10 -2.87 4.98
C ARG A 140 -5.21 -4.39 4.94
N ALA A 141 -5.04 -5.07 6.08
CA ALA A 141 -5.09 -6.52 6.13
C ALA A 141 -6.51 -7.03 5.95
N ALA A 142 -7.49 -6.37 6.58
CA ALA A 142 -8.90 -6.63 6.35
C ALA A 142 -9.29 -6.38 4.89
N ARG A 143 -8.84 -5.26 4.30
CA ARG A 143 -9.13 -4.96 2.89
C ARG A 143 -8.52 -5.98 1.92
N VAL A 144 -7.32 -6.48 2.21
CA VAL A 144 -6.72 -7.59 1.44
C VAL A 144 -7.59 -8.85 1.57
N ALA A 145 -8.05 -9.20 2.76
CA ALA A 145 -8.90 -10.37 2.97
C ALA A 145 -10.21 -10.26 2.18
N GLU A 146 -10.90 -9.12 2.23
CA GLU A 146 -12.11 -8.86 1.44
C GLU A 146 -11.88 -9.10 -0.05
N LEU A 147 -10.84 -8.49 -0.64
CA LEU A 147 -10.53 -8.64 -2.07
C LEU A 147 -10.23 -10.09 -2.47
N VAL A 148 -9.57 -10.83 -1.58
CA VAL A 148 -9.30 -12.25 -1.81
C VAL A 148 -10.59 -13.06 -1.72
N HIS A 149 -11.40 -12.85 -0.68
CA HIS A 149 -12.64 -13.61 -0.47
C HIS A 149 -13.70 -13.39 -1.55
N GLU A 150 -13.67 -12.24 -2.25
CA GLU A 150 -14.48 -12.01 -3.45
C GLU A 150 -14.24 -13.07 -4.55
N HIS A 151 -13.04 -13.64 -4.62
CA HIS A 151 -12.63 -14.60 -5.66
C HIS A 151 -12.35 -16.01 -5.10
N HIS A 152 -11.92 -16.08 -3.84
CA HIS A 152 -11.53 -17.29 -3.11
C HIS A 152 -12.17 -17.27 -1.71
N PRO A 153 -13.49 -17.52 -1.58
CA PRO A 153 -14.23 -17.36 -0.32
C PRO A 153 -13.71 -18.22 0.83
N GLU A 154 -13.12 -19.38 0.51
CA GLU A 154 -12.56 -20.34 1.47
C GLU A 154 -11.08 -20.05 1.81
N ALA A 155 -10.52 -18.94 1.35
CA ALA A 155 -9.13 -18.59 1.59
C ALA A 155 -8.88 -18.33 3.09
N THR A 156 -7.94 -19.10 3.64
CA THR A 156 -7.50 -19.03 5.04
C THR A 156 -6.17 -18.30 5.20
N ALA A 157 -5.34 -18.26 4.15
CA ALA A 157 -4.09 -17.53 4.14
C ALA A 157 -3.57 -17.26 2.72
N LEU A 158 -2.64 -16.32 2.62
CA LEU A 158 -1.90 -15.98 1.40
C LEU A 158 -0.41 -16.19 1.59
N ILE A 159 0.27 -16.53 0.51
CA ILE A 159 1.73 -16.51 0.45
C ILE A 159 2.16 -15.35 -0.42
N VAL A 160 2.95 -14.45 0.16
CA VAL A 160 3.29 -13.15 -0.42
C VAL A 160 4.79 -13.06 -0.65
N ASP A 161 5.18 -12.64 -1.86
CA ASP A 161 6.56 -12.30 -2.21
C ASP A 161 6.86 -10.83 -1.90
N GLY A 162 7.73 -10.59 -0.92
CA GLY A 162 8.22 -9.25 -0.59
C GLY A 162 9.18 -8.64 -1.62
N ARG A 163 9.81 -9.45 -2.49
CA ARG A 163 10.72 -8.94 -3.55
C ARG A 163 9.98 -8.16 -4.62
N ALA A 164 8.77 -8.61 -4.94
CA ALA A 164 7.94 -8.07 -6.00
C ALA A 164 6.98 -6.98 -5.49
N ALA A 165 7.37 -6.22 -4.47
CA ALA A 165 6.55 -5.20 -3.83
C ALA A 165 5.20 -5.74 -3.29
N GLY A 166 5.14 -7.00 -2.85
CA GLY A 166 3.95 -7.59 -2.23
C GLY A 166 3.06 -8.37 -3.19
N ARG A 167 3.61 -9.32 -3.95
CA ARG A 167 2.82 -10.13 -4.89
C ARG A 167 2.27 -11.40 -4.23
N VAL A 168 1.02 -11.76 -4.47
CA VAL A 168 0.49 -13.08 -4.06
C VAL A 168 1.02 -14.17 -4.99
N ILE A 169 1.65 -15.19 -4.40
CA ILE A 169 2.21 -16.35 -5.10
C ILE A 169 1.24 -17.53 -5.09
N GLU A 170 0.57 -17.72 -3.94
CA GLU A 170 -0.25 -18.89 -3.64
C GLU A 170 -1.31 -18.53 -2.58
N ILE A 171 -2.46 -19.21 -2.64
CA ILE A 171 -3.56 -19.12 -1.67
C ILE A 171 -3.73 -20.47 -0.99
N LEU A 172 -3.97 -20.45 0.33
CA LEU A 172 -4.33 -21.63 1.11
C LEU A 172 -5.85 -21.63 1.38
N GLU A 173 -6.57 -22.58 0.83
CA GLU A 173 -8.05 -22.69 0.89
C GLU A 173 -8.50 -23.77 1.90
N GLY A 174 -7.87 -23.78 3.07
CA GLY A 174 -8.17 -24.74 4.13
C GLY A 174 -7.43 -26.08 3.97
N VAL A 175 -8.05 -27.15 4.47
CA VAL A 175 -7.47 -28.49 4.56
C VAL A 175 -8.46 -29.51 3.98
N ALA A 176 -7.99 -30.37 3.08
CA ALA A 176 -8.77 -31.45 2.51
C ALA A 176 -9.05 -32.56 3.55
N ASP A 177 -9.95 -33.49 3.23
CA ASP A 177 -10.37 -34.58 4.11
C ASP A 177 -9.21 -35.49 4.59
N ASP A 178 -8.12 -35.54 3.82
CA ASP A 178 -6.91 -36.31 4.13
C ASP A 178 -5.87 -35.54 4.97
N GLY A 179 -6.20 -34.31 5.37
CA GLY A 179 -5.31 -33.43 6.15
C GLY A 179 -4.34 -32.61 5.31
N THR A 180 -4.39 -32.68 3.97
CA THR A 180 -3.51 -31.90 3.10
C THR A 180 -4.02 -30.48 2.90
N PRO A 181 -3.16 -29.44 2.97
CA PRO A 181 -3.60 -28.07 2.66
C PRO A 181 -4.05 -27.96 1.21
N VAL A 182 -5.25 -27.41 0.99
CA VAL A 182 -5.70 -27.07 -0.37
C VAL A 182 -4.96 -25.82 -0.81
N ARG A 183 -4.19 -25.93 -1.89
CA ARG A 183 -3.37 -24.82 -2.37
C ARG A 183 -3.72 -24.46 -3.80
N THR A 184 -3.91 -23.16 -4.02
CA THR A 184 -4.17 -22.60 -5.34
C THR A 184 -2.97 -21.76 -5.79
N PRO A 185 -2.01 -22.37 -6.54
CA PRO A 185 -0.93 -21.63 -7.16
C PRO A 185 -1.45 -20.84 -8.37
N ARG A 186 -1.00 -19.59 -8.55
CA ARG A 186 -1.48 -18.66 -9.59
C ARG A 186 -2.98 -18.33 -9.43
N PRO A 187 -3.35 -17.58 -8.38
CA PRO A 187 -4.72 -17.16 -8.20
C PRO A 187 -5.24 -16.40 -9.43
N ARG A 188 -6.51 -16.60 -9.74
CA ARG A 188 -7.17 -16.02 -10.91
C ARG A 188 -8.19 -14.98 -10.45
N TRP A 189 -7.78 -13.72 -10.49
CA TRP A 189 -8.65 -12.56 -10.31
C TRP A 189 -8.40 -11.54 -11.42
N SER A 190 -9.24 -10.51 -11.48
CA SER A 190 -9.07 -9.43 -12.46
C SER A 190 -7.72 -8.71 -12.28
N SER A 191 -7.20 -8.09 -13.34
CA SER A 191 -5.97 -7.28 -13.27
C SER A 191 -6.09 -6.10 -12.29
N THR A 192 -7.31 -5.59 -12.11
CA THR A 192 -7.61 -4.52 -11.15
C THR A 192 -7.45 -5.04 -9.72
N CYS A 193 -7.95 -6.24 -9.43
CA CYS A 193 -7.76 -6.88 -8.12
C CYS A 193 -6.27 -7.17 -7.86
N ASP A 194 -5.55 -7.69 -8.85
CA ASP A 194 -4.10 -7.96 -8.73
C ASP A 194 -3.29 -6.71 -8.40
N THR A 195 -3.62 -5.59 -9.07
CA THR A 195 -3.00 -4.29 -8.84
C THR A 195 -3.31 -3.76 -7.44
N ALA A 196 -4.58 -3.85 -7.01
CA ALA A 196 -5.01 -3.43 -5.69
C ALA A 196 -4.32 -4.23 -4.58
N LEU A 197 -4.27 -5.56 -4.72
CA LEU A 197 -3.60 -6.47 -3.79
C LEU A 197 -2.10 -6.18 -3.72
N THR A 198 -1.43 -6.09 -4.87
CA THR A 198 0.02 -5.80 -4.92
C THR A 198 0.34 -4.48 -4.21
N ARG A 199 -0.46 -3.44 -4.44
CA ARG A 199 -0.32 -2.15 -3.78
C ARG A 199 -0.49 -2.25 -2.26
N LEU A 200 -1.58 -2.86 -1.80
CA LEU A 200 -1.89 -2.96 -0.37
C LEU A 200 -0.84 -3.79 0.37
N LEU A 201 -0.42 -4.92 -0.21
CA LEU A 201 0.62 -5.77 0.33
C LEU A 201 1.99 -5.07 0.34
N GLY A 202 2.30 -4.30 -0.70
CA GLY A 202 3.50 -3.46 -0.75
C GLY A 202 3.54 -2.42 0.36
N GLN A 203 2.40 -1.79 0.66
CA GLN A 203 2.28 -0.85 1.79
C GLN A 203 2.40 -1.55 3.15
N LEU A 204 1.76 -2.71 3.32
CA LEU A 204 1.87 -3.54 4.53
C LEU A 204 3.33 -3.93 4.80
N LEU A 205 4.04 -4.41 3.79
CA LEU A 205 5.46 -4.79 3.87
C LEU A 205 6.39 -3.61 4.15
N ALA A 206 6.03 -2.41 3.67
CA ALA A 206 6.81 -1.20 3.88
C ALA A 206 6.64 -0.59 5.29
N LEU A 207 5.62 -1.02 6.05
CA LEU A 207 5.36 -0.57 7.42
C LEU A 207 5.72 -1.69 8.41
N PRO A 208 6.89 -1.66 9.07
CA PRO A 208 7.37 -2.76 9.91
C PRO A 208 6.37 -3.24 10.96
N VAL A 209 5.70 -2.30 11.65
CA VAL A 209 4.70 -2.63 12.68
C VAL A 209 3.50 -3.39 12.11
N LEU A 210 3.07 -3.08 10.89
CA LEU A 210 1.98 -3.81 10.23
C LEU A 210 2.46 -5.15 9.69
N ALA A 211 3.66 -5.19 9.09
CA ALA A 211 4.27 -6.43 8.63
C ALA A 211 4.41 -7.43 9.78
N ASP A 212 4.97 -7.02 10.92
CA ASP A 212 5.15 -7.89 12.09
C ASP A 212 3.83 -8.38 12.69
N ARG A 213 2.76 -7.60 12.55
CA ARG A 213 1.42 -7.96 13.05
C ARG A 213 0.70 -8.96 12.13
N HIS A 214 0.82 -8.81 10.82
CA HIS A 214 -0.02 -9.52 9.85
C HIS A 214 0.72 -10.55 9.01
N LEU A 215 2.06 -10.52 8.98
CA LEU A 215 2.89 -11.40 8.19
C LEU A 215 3.74 -12.30 9.09
N MET A 216 3.65 -13.59 8.84
CA MET A 216 4.37 -14.62 9.55
C MET A 216 5.50 -15.20 8.68
N PRO A 217 6.57 -15.72 9.30
CA PRO A 217 7.49 -16.62 8.61
C PRO A 217 6.72 -17.80 8.01
N LEU A 218 7.21 -18.31 6.88
CA LEU A 218 6.65 -19.53 6.30
C LEU A 218 6.97 -20.76 7.16
N PRO A 219 6.09 -21.77 7.20
CA PRO A 219 6.40 -23.08 7.76
C PRO A 219 7.67 -23.67 7.14
N GLY A 220 8.49 -24.36 7.93
CA GLY A 220 9.79 -24.89 7.48
C GLY A 220 9.69 -25.99 6.40
N ASP A 221 8.51 -26.57 6.23
CA ASP A 221 8.16 -27.56 5.21
C ASP A 221 7.52 -26.95 3.96
N TYR A 222 7.41 -25.62 3.89
CA TYR A 222 6.86 -24.95 2.72
C TYR A 222 7.80 -25.09 1.51
N VAL A 223 7.26 -25.68 0.44
CA VAL A 223 7.94 -25.81 -0.86
C VAL A 223 7.33 -24.81 -1.83
N HIS A 224 8.15 -23.88 -2.31
CA HIS A 224 7.73 -22.85 -3.25
C HIS A 224 7.26 -23.47 -4.59
N PRO A 225 6.08 -23.08 -5.12
CA PRO A 225 5.46 -23.75 -6.27
C PRO A 225 6.25 -23.59 -7.59
N TYR A 226 7.19 -22.65 -7.67
CA TYR A 226 8.04 -22.43 -8.85
C TYR A 226 9.48 -22.93 -8.68
N GLY A 227 9.79 -23.62 -7.57
CA GLY A 227 11.14 -24.09 -7.25
C GLY A 227 12.11 -22.98 -6.81
N VAL A 228 13.24 -23.44 -6.24
CA VAL A 228 14.38 -22.69 -5.64
C VAL A 228 14.02 -21.87 -4.39
N SER A 229 14.69 -22.21 -3.29
CA SER A 229 14.86 -21.51 -1.99
C SER A 229 13.72 -20.58 -1.56
N THR A 230 13.05 -20.93 -0.46
CA THR A 230 12.23 -19.99 0.31
C THR A 230 13.13 -18.85 0.79
N SER A 231 13.03 -17.69 0.13
CA SER A 231 13.69 -16.49 0.62
C SER A 231 13.04 -16.08 1.93
N ASP A 232 13.82 -15.49 2.84
CA ASP A 232 13.30 -14.79 4.03
C ASP A 232 12.33 -13.63 3.69
N GLN A 233 12.15 -13.31 2.42
CA GLN A 233 11.27 -12.28 1.90
C GLN A 233 9.89 -12.82 1.51
N VAL A 234 9.70 -14.15 1.51
CA VAL A 234 8.38 -14.75 1.32
C VAL A 234 7.73 -14.91 2.69
N ARG A 235 6.49 -14.43 2.82
CA ARG A 235 5.75 -14.40 4.07
C ARG A 235 4.38 -15.06 3.92
N LEU A 236 3.89 -15.62 5.01
CA LEU A 236 2.51 -16.09 5.14
C LEU A 236 1.67 -14.96 5.72
N MET A 237 0.52 -14.65 5.11
CA MET A 237 -0.47 -13.73 5.65
C MET A 237 -1.74 -14.51 5.97
N PRO A 238 -2.03 -14.79 7.26
CA PRO A 238 -3.31 -15.36 7.65
C PRO A 238 -4.46 -14.41 7.29
N LEU A 239 -5.56 -14.97 6.81
CA LEU A 239 -6.79 -14.21 6.55
C LEU A 239 -7.81 -14.52 7.66
N PRO A 240 -8.57 -13.52 8.13
CA PRO A 240 -9.71 -13.78 9.01
C PRO A 240 -10.72 -14.67 8.28
N PRO A 241 -11.53 -15.48 8.99
CA PRO A 241 -12.62 -16.21 8.36
C PRO A 241 -13.67 -15.25 7.80
N THR A 242 -14.36 -15.67 6.73
CA THR A 242 -15.56 -14.99 6.26
C THR A 242 -16.64 -15.05 7.34
N ALA A 243 -17.30 -13.93 7.59
CA ALA A 243 -18.34 -13.78 8.62
C ALA A 243 -19.69 -14.36 8.18
#